data_AF-A0AAD9F4Q1-F1
#
_entry.id   AF-A0AAD9F4Q1-F1
#
_cell.length_a   1.000
_cell.length_b   1.000
_cell.length_c   1.000
_cell.angle_alpha   90.00
_cell.angle_beta   90.00
_cell.angle_gamma   90.00
#
_symmetry.space_group_name_H-M   'P 1'
#
loop_
_entity.id
_entity.type
_entity.pdbx_description
1 polymer ?
#
loop_
_entity_poly.entity_id
_entity_poly.type
_entity_poly.pdbx_seq_one_letter_code
_entity_poly.pdbx_strand_id
1 'polypeptide(L)'
;MVVTISVYQGHQTEGFLDQVLLASVVVERWYMAPGVRRVPITDGRLTATLFLPSGPGPFLGLLDLWGGGEGKLVEYRAALLASLALDYLTPQIINKGTGKMVDNDYFETAYRVLEQHPQIL
;
A
#
# COMPACT_ATOMS: atom_id res chain seq x y z
N MET A 1 4.61 -0.21 -11.53
CA MET A 1 4.09 0.73 -12.54
C MET A 1 5.10 0.83 -13.65
N VAL A 2 4.67 0.81 -14.91
CA VAL A 2 5.53 0.95 -16.09
C VAL A 2 5.31 2.35 -16.66
N VAL A 3 6.39 3.09 -16.90
CA VAL A 3 6.35 4.45 -17.45
C VAL A 3 7.16 4.49 -18.73
N THR A 4 6.54 4.88 -19.82
CA THR A 4 7.25 5.16 -21.07
C THR A 4 7.73 6.61 -21.05
N ILE A 5 9.04 6.80 -21.15
CA ILE A 5 9.66 8.11 -21.30
C ILE A 5 10.05 8.25 -22.77
N SER A 6 9.49 9.25 -23.45
CA SER A 6 9.73 9.51 -24.87
C SER A 6 10.33 10.89 -25.06
N VAL A 7 11.29 10.99 -25.98
CA VAL A 7 11.97 12.24 -26.33
C VAL A 7 11.55 12.68 -27.72
N TYR A 8 11.20 13.96 -27.86
CA TYR A 8 10.80 14.60 -29.10
C TYR A 8 11.71 15.80 -29.40
N GLN A 9 11.75 16.23 -30.66
CA GLN A 9 12.60 17.33 -31.10
C GLN A 9 12.00 18.69 -30.69
N GLY A 10 12.78 19.51 -29.98
CA GLY A 10 12.43 20.90 -29.66
C GLY A 10 11.35 21.08 -28.58
N HIS A 11 10.84 22.31 -28.45
CA HIS A 11 9.73 22.66 -27.56
C HIS A 11 8.50 22.97 -28.39
N GLN A 12 7.35 22.44 -27.99
CA GLN A 12 6.11 22.56 -28.77
C GLN A 12 4.94 22.99 -27.89
N THR A 13 4.07 23.81 -28.47
CA THR A 13 2.78 24.22 -27.90
C THR A 13 1.59 23.70 -28.70
N GLU A 14 1.79 23.25 -29.94
CA GLU A 14 0.75 22.69 -30.84
C GLU A 14 1.33 21.54 -31.71
N GLY A 15 0.48 20.74 -32.36
CA GLY A 15 0.91 19.72 -33.33
C GLY A 15 1.69 18.53 -32.76
N PHE A 16 1.57 18.25 -31.45
CA PHE A 16 2.32 17.17 -30.79
C PHE A 16 2.06 15.78 -31.39
N LEU A 17 0.82 15.51 -31.83
CA LEU A 17 0.43 14.21 -32.39
C LEU A 17 1.12 13.87 -33.72
N ASP A 18 1.62 14.88 -34.43
CA ASP A 18 2.27 14.71 -35.75
C ASP A 18 3.79 14.53 -35.64
N GLN A 19 4.35 14.56 -34.43
CA GLN A 19 5.79 14.47 -34.21
C GLN A 19 6.32 13.04 -34.29
N VAL A 20 7.51 12.90 -34.87
CA VAL A 20 8.28 11.66 -34.85
C VAL A 20 9.10 11.61 -33.57
N LEU A 21 8.98 10.51 -32.81
CA LEU A 21 9.79 10.29 -31.62
C LEU A 21 11.27 10.14 -31.99
N LEU A 22 12.16 10.75 -31.22
CA LEU A 22 13.61 10.59 -31.40
C LEU A 22 14.13 9.33 -30.70
N ALA A 23 13.61 9.08 -29.49
CA ALA A 23 13.94 7.92 -28.68
C ALA A 23 12.81 7.64 -27.68
N SER A 24 12.72 6.40 -27.22
CA SER A 24 11.79 6.01 -26.16
C SER A 24 12.39 4.89 -25.32
N VAL A 25 12.13 4.93 -24.02
CA VAL A 25 12.55 3.90 -23.07
C VAL A 25 11.42 3.62 -22.08
N VAL A 26 11.34 2.36 -21.67
CA VAL A 26 10.42 1.90 -20.63
C VAL A 26 11.15 1.86 -19.29
N VAL A 27 10.57 2.50 -18.27
CA VAL A 27 11.09 2.51 -16.90
C VAL A 27 10.09 1.88 -15.95
N GLU A 28 10.57 0.97 -15.12
CA GLU A 28 9.78 0.33 -14.07
C GLU A 28 9.90 1.10 -12.75
N ARG A 29 8.75 1.36 -12.12
CA ARG A 29 8.64 1.96 -10.79
C ARG A 29 7.98 0.98 -9.84
N TRP A 30 8.69 0.61 -8.79
CA TRP A 30 8.27 -0.38 -7.80
C TRP A 30 7.62 0.29 -6.60
N TYR A 31 6.57 -0.33 -6.04
CA TYR A 31 5.92 0.12 -4.80
C TYR A 31 6.50 -0.54 -3.55
N MET A 32 7.31 -1.58 -3.72
CA MET A 32 7.94 -2.32 -2.64
C MET A 32 9.45 -2.33 -2.88
N ALA A 33 10.22 -1.89 -1.90
CA ALA A 33 11.68 -1.89 -2.00
C ALA A 33 12.25 -3.31 -2.01
N PRO A 34 13.44 -3.54 -2.61
CA PRO A 34 14.08 -4.85 -2.60
C PRO A 34 14.23 -5.41 -1.19
N GLY A 35 13.85 -6.68 -1.00
CA GLY A 35 13.95 -7.37 0.28
C GLY A 35 12.86 -7.05 1.31
N VAL A 36 11.97 -6.08 1.06
CA VAL A 36 10.76 -5.91 1.86
C VAL A 36 9.86 -7.13 1.65
N ARG A 37 9.30 -7.66 2.74
CA ARG A 37 8.41 -8.83 2.71
C ARG A 37 6.97 -8.38 2.91
N ARG A 38 6.07 -8.86 2.05
CA ARG A 38 4.62 -8.69 2.19
C ARG A 38 4.05 -9.89 2.95
N VAL A 39 3.48 -9.65 4.13
CA VAL A 39 2.94 -10.67 5.04
C VAL A 39 1.43 -10.41 5.23
N PRO A 40 0.56 -11.14 4.51
CA PRO A 40 -0.89 -11.07 4.75
C PRO A 40 -1.23 -11.58 6.15
N ILE A 41 -2.14 -10.90 6.83
CA ILE A 41 -2.61 -11.24 8.17
C ILE A 41 -4.12 -11.44 8.13
N THR A 42 -4.55 -12.55 8.70
CA THR A 42 -5.95 -12.85 8.99
C THR A 42 -6.02 -13.39 10.41
N ASP A 43 -6.50 -12.56 11.34
CA ASP A 43 -6.61 -12.90 12.76
C ASP A 43 -8.00 -12.50 13.29
N GLY A 44 -8.84 -13.50 13.56
CA GLY A 44 -10.24 -13.28 13.91
C GLY A 44 -10.98 -12.50 12.82
N ARG A 45 -11.39 -11.27 13.14
CA ARG A 45 -12.04 -10.34 12.19
C ARG A 45 -11.03 -9.48 11.41
N LEU A 46 -9.79 -9.37 11.88
CA LEU A 46 -8.77 -8.50 11.31
C LEU A 46 -8.33 -9.02 9.94
N THR A 47 -8.40 -8.15 8.93
CA THR A 47 -7.76 -8.32 7.63
C THR A 47 -6.75 -7.21 7.44
N ALA A 48 -5.49 -7.58 7.26
CA ALA A 48 -4.39 -6.63 7.15
C ALA A 48 -3.24 -7.20 6.31
N THR A 49 -2.30 -6.34 5.92
CA THR A 49 -1.03 -6.76 5.32
C THR A 49 0.11 -6.01 5.99
N LEU A 50 1.04 -6.74 6.60
CA LEU A 50 2.26 -6.20 7.17
C LEU A 50 3.37 -6.21 6.11
N PHE A 51 4.01 -5.07 5.90
CA PHE A 51 5.24 -4.98 5.11
C PHE A 51 6.43 -4.88 6.06
N LEU A 52 7.33 -5.87 6.01
CA LEU A 52 8.51 -5.92 6.86
C LEU A 52 9.76 -5.51 6.09
N PRO A 53 10.56 -4.55 6.58
CA PRO A 53 11.85 -4.22 5.98
C PRO A 53 12.79 -5.43 5.92
N SER A 54 13.76 -5.39 5.00
CA SER A 54 14.88 -6.33 4.98
C SER A 54 15.82 -6.07 6.15
N GLY A 55 16.37 -7.12 6.75
CA GLY A 55 17.37 -7.04 7.81
C GLY A 55 16.93 -7.72 9.11
N PRO A 56 17.77 -7.68 10.15
CA PRO A 56 17.52 -8.40 11.40
C PRO A 56 16.38 -7.80 12.24
N GLY A 57 16.08 -6.50 12.07
CA GLY A 57 15.14 -5.79 12.96
C GLY A 57 15.72 -5.59 14.37
N PRO A 58 14.89 -5.24 15.36
CA PRO A 58 13.46 -4.94 15.24
C PRO A 58 13.23 -3.62 14.46
N PHE A 59 12.02 -3.45 13.94
CA PHE A 59 11.58 -2.28 13.19
C PHE A 59 10.48 -1.54 13.95
N LEU A 60 10.34 -0.24 13.73
CA LEU A 60 9.23 0.51 14.31
C LEU A 60 7.91 0.05 13.71
N GLY A 61 6.94 -0.28 14.56
CA GLY A 61 5.58 -0.59 14.14
C GLY A 61 4.85 0.68 13.68
N LEU A 62 4.26 0.63 12.49
CA LEU A 62 3.45 1.73 11.96
C LEU A 62 2.12 1.17 11.42
N LEU A 63 1.01 1.78 11.84
CA LEU A 63 -0.32 1.47 11.35
C LEU A 63 -0.68 2.40 10.19
N ASP A 64 -1.02 1.84 9.03
CA ASP A 64 -1.41 2.57 7.83
C ASP A 64 -2.93 2.45 7.60
N LEU A 65 -3.61 3.60 7.68
CA LEU A 65 -5.07 3.71 7.58
C LEU A 65 -5.47 4.62 6.42
N TRP A 66 -6.36 4.13 5.56
CA TRP A 66 -6.97 4.90 4.47
C TRP A 66 -8.38 5.36 4.85
N GLY A 67 -8.70 6.63 4.55
CA GLY A 67 -10.04 7.20 4.77
C GLY A 67 -11.09 6.75 3.74
N GLY A 68 -12.29 7.35 3.82
CA GLY A 68 -13.47 6.97 3.02
C GLY A 68 -13.22 6.91 1.50
N GLY A 69 -13.62 5.78 0.90
CA GLY A 69 -13.51 5.43 -0.52
C GLY A 69 -14.08 4.01 -0.74
N GLU A 70 -14.16 3.53 -1.99
CA GLU A 70 -14.63 2.16 -2.28
C GLU A 70 -13.71 1.13 -1.60
N GLY A 71 -14.24 0.53 -0.53
CA GLY A 71 -13.52 -0.24 0.47
C GLY A 71 -12.84 -1.49 -0.07
N LYS A 72 -11.52 -1.42 -0.08
CA LYS A 72 -10.58 -2.55 -0.17
C LYS A 72 -9.34 -2.22 0.65
N LEU A 73 -8.60 -3.25 1.04
CA LEU A 73 -7.24 -3.11 1.54
C LEU A 73 -6.35 -2.39 0.50
N VAL A 74 -5.90 -1.17 0.82
CA VAL A 74 -5.02 -0.36 -0.04
C VAL A 74 -3.59 -0.39 0.50
N GLU A 75 -2.67 -0.95 -0.28
CA GLU A 75 -1.36 -1.36 0.23
C GLU A 75 -0.19 -0.49 -0.24
N TYR A 76 -0.35 0.32 -1.29
CA TYR A 76 0.81 0.94 -1.95
C TYR A 76 1.59 1.91 -1.06
N ARG A 77 0.94 2.62 -0.13
CA ARG A 77 1.62 3.49 0.84
C ARG A 77 2.34 2.67 1.90
N ALA A 78 1.70 1.61 2.39
CA ALA A 78 2.32 0.70 3.35
C ALA A 78 3.51 -0.07 2.76
N ALA A 79 3.43 -0.46 1.48
CA ALA A 79 4.53 -1.10 0.77
C ALA A 79 5.76 -0.19 0.63
N LEU A 80 5.54 1.11 0.40
CA LEU A 80 6.60 2.12 0.30
C LEU A 80 7.22 2.44 1.67
N LEU A 81 6.42 2.45 2.73
CA LEU A 81 6.85 2.77 4.10
C LEU A 81 7.30 1.56 4.93
N ALA A 82 7.02 0.34 4.46
CA ALA A 82 7.12 -0.90 5.21
C ALA A 82 6.33 -0.85 6.55
N SER A 83 5.01 -0.72 6.43
CA SER A 83 4.07 -0.61 7.56
C SER A 83 2.91 -1.62 7.48
N LEU A 84 1.99 -1.60 8.45
CA LEU A 84 0.81 -2.46 8.50
C LEU A 84 -0.41 -1.77 7.87
N ALA A 85 -0.82 -2.20 6.68
CA ALA A 85 -2.04 -1.74 6.04
C ALA A 85 -3.27 -2.46 6.62
N LEU A 86 -4.29 -1.69 7.01
CA LEU A 86 -5.51 -2.23 7.59
C LEU A 86 -6.71 -2.13 6.66
N ASP A 87 -7.49 -3.21 6.59
CA ASP A 87 -8.76 -3.22 5.92
C ASP A 87 -9.89 -2.99 6.93
N TYR A 88 -10.30 -1.76 7.17
CA TYR A 88 -11.32 -1.42 8.18
C TYR A 88 -12.58 -0.77 7.58
N LEU A 89 -12.57 -0.55 6.26
CA LEU A 89 -13.65 0.12 5.52
C LEU A 89 -14.29 -0.78 4.44
N THR A 90 -13.82 -2.02 4.27
CA THR A 90 -14.42 -2.93 3.30
C THR A 90 -15.81 -3.38 3.72
N PRO A 91 -16.82 -3.37 2.84
CA PRO A 91 -18.20 -3.74 3.17
C PRO A 91 -18.40 -5.15 3.75
N GLN A 92 -17.46 -6.08 3.52
CA GLN A 92 -17.51 -7.41 4.16
C GLN A 92 -17.05 -7.41 5.62
N ILE A 93 -16.28 -6.39 6.01
CA ILE A 93 -15.72 -6.18 7.35
C ILE A 93 -16.61 -5.21 8.15
N ILE A 94 -17.15 -4.19 7.46
CA ILE A 94 -18.24 -3.35 7.97
C ILE A 94 -19.44 -4.25 8.26
N ASN A 95 -20.08 -4.04 9.41
CA ASN A 95 -21.19 -4.86 9.85
C ASN A 95 -22.39 -4.69 8.90
N LYS A 96 -22.55 -5.67 7.99
CA LYS A 96 -23.50 -5.63 6.85
C LYS A 96 -24.95 -5.33 7.25
N GLY A 97 -25.32 -5.56 8.51
CA GLY A 97 -26.66 -5.29 9.02
C GLY A 97 -26.89 -3.88 9.60
N THR A 98 -25.82 -3.13 9.91
CA THR A 98 -25.96 -1.84 10.62
C THR A 98 -25.33 -0.65 9.89
N GLY A 99 -24.47 -0.90 8.89
CA GLY A 99 -23.73 0.17 8.20
C GLY A 99 -22.72 0.91 9.09
N LYS A 100 -22.48 0.41 10.32
CA LYS A 100 -21.54 1.01 11.27
C LYS A 100 -20.12 0.55 10.96
N MET A 101 -19.17 1.49 11.09
CA MET A 101 -17.74 1.22 11.05
C MET A 101 -17.35 0.13 12.07
N VAL A 102 -16.19 -0.49 11.88
CA VAL A 102 -15.63 -1.43 12.85
C VAL A 102 -15.48 -0.80 14.24
N ASP A 103 -15.52 -1.63 15.27
CA ASP A 103 -15.33 -1.24 16.67
C ASP A 103 -13.84 -0.97 16.97
N ASN A 104 -13.56 -0.34 18.13
CA ASN A 104 -12.18 -0.07 18.56
C ASN A 104 -11.38 -1.37 18.75
N ASP A 105 -12.03 -2.46 19.17
CA ASP A 105 -11.43 -3.79 19.32
C ASP A 105 -10.75 -4.29 18.03
N TYR A 106 -11.24 -3.86 16.86
CA TYR A 106 -10.61 -4.14 15.56
C TYR A 106 -9.20 -3.53 15.48
N PHE A 107 -9.08 -2.25 15.86
CA PHE A 107 -7.80 -1.55 15.88
C PHE A 107 -6.90 -2.04 17.00
N GLU A 108 -7.44 -2.36 18.19
CA GLU A 108 -6.68 -2.98 19.27
C GLU A 108 -6.09 -4.33 18.86
N THR A 109 -6.82 -5.12 18.08
CA THR A 109 -6.30 -6.38 17.53
C THR A 109 -5.14 -6.13 16.58
N ALA A 110 -5.21 -5.09 15.74
CA ALA A 110 -4.08 -4.70 14.88
C ALA A 110 -2.84 -4.26 15.68
N TYR A 111 -3.04 -3.49 16.77
CA TYR A 111 -1.93 -3.13 17.65
C TYR A 111 -1.32 -4.34 18.34
N ARG A 112 -2.13 -5.29 18.82
CA ARG A 112 -1.62 -6.55 19.40
C ARG A 112 -0.80 -7.35 18.40
N VAL A 113 -1.21 -7.38 17.13
CA VAL A 113 -0.42 -8.04 16.06
C VAL A 113 0.96 -7.38 15.91
N LEU A 114 1.05 -6.05 15.95
CA LEU A 114 2.33 -5.34 15.91
C LEU A 114 3.16 -5.62 17.17
N GLU A 115 2.57 -5.46 18.35
CA GLU A 115 3.23 -5.63 19.65
C GLU A 115 3.78 -7.05 19.86
N GLN A 116 3.06 -8.08 19.38
CA GLN A 116 3.47 -9.47 19.51
C GLN A 116 4.42 -9.94 18.41
N HIS A 117 4.66 -9.12 17.37
CA HIS A 117 5.49 -9.53 16.24
C HIS A 117 6.98 -9.48 16.62
N PRO A 118 7.74 -10.58 16.49
CA PRO A 118 9.11 -10.69 17.03
C PRO A 118 10.15 -9.76 16.39
N GLN A 119 9.80 -9.12 15.27
CA GLN A 119 10.65 -8.16 14.55
C GLN A 119 10.12 -6.74 14.60
N ILE A 120 9.09 -6.46 15.40
CA ILE A 120 8.55 -5.12 15.61
C ILE A 120 8.87 -4.70 17.05
N LEU A 121 9.24 -3.43 17.23
CA LEU A 121 9.51 -2.81 18.53
C LEU A 121 8.22 -2.24 19.15
#